data_AF-A0A950HB69-F1
#
_entry.id   AF-A0A950HB69-F1
#
_cell.length_a   1.000
_cell.length_b   1.000
_cell.length_c   1.000
_cell.angle_alpha   90.00
_cell.angle_beta   90.00
_cell.angle_gamma   90.00
#
_symmetry.space_group_name_H-M   'P 1'
#
loop_
_entity.id
_entity.type
_entity.pdbx_description
1 polymer ?
#
loop_
_entity_poly.entity_id
_entity_poly.type
_entity_poly.pdbx_seq_one_letter_code
_entity_poly.pdbx_strand_id
1 'polypeptide(L)'
;MHILAAMRSEFLDDLRDLPALGEVSIEAYVLAPLQRETLREVIEGPAKMARLRLEDGLTALLVADSGSGEALPLLAFTLRQLAEGLPAGGTLTLDRYHDLGGVQGALSRHADAALAEAMRVSGLTEGEVLGGLTRLVTIDDVGRRARRRITLTSLSPPLRIALRVFVERRLLLSDTDHEGLVWLTLAHEALPSGWRPLDAAITDITLALRAARTVEQAAAEWTSAGQSEHYLWDDKRLTATLSTLGMTSDSTPYPTTPPLVELDEQARAFLAATAQRTQATQLRERRRRTRTLTVLSALLVLALIAASVAVWQQQRASGAQRLAIARGMVAQADRIRDQDPRLALQLGVGCPEVLGPRPDRVVSERRHRKCLGSIGSSVSSFGTKPFDS
;
A
#
# COMPACT_ATOMS: atom_id res chain seq x y z
N MET A 1 15.56 -1.85 -54.79
CA MET A 1 16.07 -2.42 -53.52
C MET A 1 14.86 -2.96 -52.78
N HIS A 2 14.83 -4.24 -52.44
CA HIS A 2 13.72 -4.83 -51.68
C HIS A 2 14.16 -4.94 -50.22
N ILE A 3 13.38 -4.37 -49.30
CA ILE A 3 13.62 -4.45 -47.87
C ILE A 3 12.60 -5.43 -47.31
N LEU A 4 13.07 -6.49 -46.67
CA LEU A 4 12.24 -7.39 -45.89
C LEU A 4 12.42 -7.03 -44.41
N ALA A 5 11.32 -6.72 -43.73
CA ALA A 5 11.30 -6.46 -42.31
C ALA A 5 10.28 -7.38 -41.63
N ALA A 6 10.56 -7.77 -40.39
CA ALA A 6 9.64 -8.52 -39.55
C ALA A 6 9.30 -7.67 -38.33
N MET A 7 8.01 -7.55 -38.04
CA MET A 7 7.51 -6.78 -36.91
C MET A 7 6.25 -7.41 -36.34
N ARG A 8 5.86 -7.02 -35.11
CA ARG A 8 4.57 -7.39 -34.56
C ARG A 8 3.46 -6.55 -35.20
N SER A 9 2.27 -7.14 -35.35
CA SER A 9 1.18 -6.55 -36.12
C SER A 9 0.69 -5.21 -35.58
N GLU A 10 0.78 -4.97 -34.28
CA GLU A 10 0.32 -3.73 -33.65
C GLU A 10 1.13 -2.49 -34.04
N PHE A 11 2.35 -2.67 -34.56
CA PHE A 11 3.21 -1.58 -34.99
C PHE A 11 3.10 -1.28 -36.49
N LEU A 12 2.27 -2.02 -37.23
CA LEU A 12 2.14 -1.86 -38.68
C LEU A 12 1.54 -0.50 -39.05
N ASP A 13 0.59 -0.01 -38.26
CA ASP A 13 -0.04 1.29 -38.48
C ASP A 13 0.96 2.42 -38.20
N ASP A 14 1.69 2.35 -37.08
CA ASP A 14 2.77 3.29 -36.76
C ASP A 14 3.85 3.35 -37.85
N LEU A 15 4.21 2.21 -38.46
CA LEU A 15 5.18 2.15 -39.55
C LEU A 15 4.67 2.86 -40.81
N ARG A 16 3.39 2.71 -41.13
CA ARG A 16 2.75 3.34 -42.29
C ARG A 16 2.69 4.86 -42.15
N ASP A 17 2.54 5.34 -40.93
CA ASP A 17 2.45 6.77 -40.63
C ASP A 17 3.82 7.47 -40.62
N LEU A 18 4.93 6.73 -40.77
CA LEU A 18 6.26 7.32 -40.85
C LEU A 18 6.42 8.15 -42.14
N PRO A 19 6.68 9.48 -42.05
CA PRO A 19 6.81 10.33 -43.22
C PRO A 19 7.94 9.90 -44.18
N ALA A 20 9.00 9.31 -43.63
CA ALA A 20 10.14 8.79 -44.39
C ALA A 20 9.79 7.60 -45.29
N LEU A 21 8.65 6.94 -45.06
CA LEU A 21 8.17 5.79 -45.83
C LEU A 21 6.97 6.13 -46.72
N GLY A 22 6.57 7.40 -46.81
CA GLY A 22 5.34 7.83 -47.50
C GLY A 22 5.27 7.49 -48.99
N GLU A 23 6.41 7.28 -49.66
CA GLU A 23 6.49 6.87 -51.08
C GLU A 23 6.81 5.37 -51.26
N VAL A 24 7.02 4.63 -50.17
CA VAL A 24 7.38 3.21 -50.22
C VAL A 24 6.13 2.34 -50.18
N SER A 25 5.95 1.51 -51.21
CA SER A 25 4.89 0.50 -51.18
C SER A 25 5.20 -0.58 -50.15
N ILE A 26 4.35 -0.69 -49.12
CA ILE A 26 4.46 -1.70 -48.07
C ILE A 26 3.48 -2.84 -48.38
N GLU A 27 4.02 -3.98 -48.79
CA GLU A 27 3.27 -5.23 -48.89
C GLU A 27 3.42 -6.02 -47.58
N ALA A 28 2.32 -6.22 -46.87
CA ALA A 28 2.32 -6.93 -45.59
C ALA A 28 1.91 -8.39 -45.79
N TYR A 29 2.77 -9.30 -45.36
CA TYR A 29 2.43 -10.72 -45.25
C TYR A 29 2.18 -11.06 -43.78
N VAL A 30 0.95 -11.44 -43.44
CA VAL A 30 0.57 -11.81 -42.08
C VAL A 30 1.04 -13.24 -41.80
N LEU A 31 2.00 -13.38 -40.90
CA LEU A 31 2.44 -14.69 -40.41
C LEU A 31 1.41 -15.20 -39.40
N ALA A 32 0.68 -16.26 -39.79
CA ALA A 32 -0.23 -16.95 -38.89
C ALA A 32 0.54 -17.68 -37.78
N PRO A 33 -0.05 -17.85 -36.58
CA PRO A 33 0.52 -18.68 -35.53
C PRO A 33 0.82 -20.09 -36.04
N LEU A 34 1.94 -20.66 -35.59
CA LEU A 34 2.34 -22.01 -35.99
C LEU A 34 1.31 -23.02 -35.48
N GLN A 35 0.81 -23.85 -36.40
CA GLN A 35 -0.09 -24.95 -36.06
C GLN A 35 0.66 -26.09 -35.39
N ARG A 36 -0.05 -26.83 -34.52
CA ARG A 36 0.54 -27.92 -33.73
C ARG A 36 1.07 -29.04 -34.62
N GLU A 37 0.42 -29.27 -35.75
CA GLU A 37 0.76 -30.28 -36.75
C GLU A 37 2.15 -30.00 -37.36
N THR A 38 2.50 -28.72 -37.53
CA THR A 38 3.80 -28.30 -38.09
C THR A 38 4.94 -28.39 -37.07
N LEU A 39 4.65 -28.51 -35.76
CA LEU A 39 5.70 -28.64 -34.73
C LEU A 39 6.58 -29.87 -34.95
N ARG A 40 6.04 -30.94 -35.53
CA ARG A 40 6.82 -32.13 -35.90
C ARG A 40 7.99 -31.76 -36.81
N GLU A 41 7.73 -31.01 -37.88
CA GLU A 41 8.77 -30.59 -38.84
C GLU A 41 9.78 -29.65 -38.19
N VAL A 42 9.32 -28.79 -37.28
CA VAL A 42 10.18 -27.89 -36.50
C VAL A 42 11.11 -28.65 -35.56
N ILE A 43 10.74 -29.85 -35.11
CA ILE A 43 11.59 -30.71 -34.29
C ILE A 43 12.53 -31.55 -35.16
N GLU A 44 11.97 -32.27 -36.14
CA GLU A 44 12.68 -33.26 -36.94
C GLU A 44 13.63 -32.61 -37.96
N GLY A 45 13.27 -31.45 -38.50
CA GLY A 45 14.08 -30.71 -39.47
C GLY A 45 15.46 -30.31 -38.94
N PRO A 46 15.54 -29.55 -37.83
CA PRO A 46 16.82 -29.18 -37.21
C PRO A 46 17.64 -30.39 -36.77
N ALA A 47 17.01 -31.44 -36.24
CA ALA A 47 17.70 -32.67 -35.87
C ALA A 47 18.36 -33.35 -37.09
N LYS A 48 17.64 -33.43 -38.21
CA LYS A 48 18.18 -33.95 -39.47
C LYS A 48 19.36 -33.13 -39.98
N MET A 49 19.27 -31.80 -39.91
CA MET A 49 20.39 -30.90 -40.27
C MET A 49 21.61 -31.12 -39.38
N ALA A 50 21.39 -31.35 -38.08
CA ALA A 50 22.43 -31.66 -37.11
C ALA A 50 22.93 -33.12 -37.16
N ARG A 51 22.39 -33.95 -38.06
CA ARG A 51 22.65 -35.40 -38.15
C ARG A 51 22.34 -36.15 -36.84
N LEU A 52 21.36 -35.70 -36.09
CA LEU A 52 20.87 -36.36 -34.88
C LEU A 52 19.69 -37.27 -35.23
N ARG A 53 19.57 -38.39 -34.52
CA ARG A 53 18.41 -39.29 -34.58
C ARG A 53 17.48 -38.97 -33.41
N LEU A 54 16.17 -39.07 -33.62
CA LEU A 54 15.20 -39.05 -32.53
C LEU A 54 14.74 -40.49 -32.30
N GLU A 55 14.66 -40.89 -31.03
CA GLU A 55 14.01 -42.13 -30.64
C GLU A 55 12.51 -42.09 -30.96
N ASP A 56 11.95 -43.24 -31.32
CA ASP A 56 10.53 -43.37 -31.63
C ASP A 56 9.67 -42.91 -30.45
N GLY A 57 8.64 -42.11 -30.74
CA GLY A 57 7.75 -41.53 -29.72
C GLY A 57 8.24 -40.22 -29.08
N LEU A 58 9.54 -39.88 -29.15
CA LEU A 58 10.05 -38.64 -28.56
C LEU A 58 9.44 -37.39 -29.21
N THR A 59 9.30 -37.36 -30.53
CA THR A 59 8.67 -36.22 -31.22
C THR A 59 7.23 -36.02 -30.77
N ALA A 60 6.48 -37.11 -30.57
CA ALA A 60 5.09 -37.03 -30.14
C ALA A 60 4.97 -36.44 -28.72
N LEU A 61 5.87 -36.82 -27.81
CA LEU A 61 5.94 -36.23 -26.47
C LEU A 61 6.34 -34.76 -26.48
N LEU A 62 7.34 -34.38 -27.28
CA LEU A 62 7.77 -32.98 -27.41
C LEU A 62 6.64 -32.09 -27.94
N VAL A 63 5.89 -32.57 -28.94
CA VAL A 63 4.69 -31.88 -29.44
C VAL A 63 3.60 -31.84 -28.36
N ALA A 64 3.40 -32.94 -27.62
CA ALA A 64 2.44 -33.01 -26.53
C ALA A 64 2.69 -31.92 -25.48
N ASP A 65 3.92 -31.86 -24.97
CA ASP A 65 4.32 -30.99 -23.87
C ASP A 65 4.51 -29.52 -24.28
N SER A 66 4.73 -29.24 -25.57
CA SER A 66 4.86 -27.87 -26.08
C SER A 66 3.51 -27.19 -26.31
N GLY A 67 2.41 -27.93 -26.43
CA GLY A 67 1.10 -27.31 -26.70
C GLY A 67 1.02 -26.67 -28.10
N SER A 68 1.03 -25.33 -28.15
CA SER A 68 0.93 -24.51 -29.36
C SER A 68 2.27 -23.86 -29.75
N GLY A 69 2.30 -23.10 -30.85
CA GLY A 69 3.51 -22.39 -31.32
C GLY A 69 4.12 -21.37 -30.34
N GLU A 70 3.41 -20.98 -29.28
CA GLU A 70 3.93 -20.04 -28.26
C GLU A 70 5.10 -20.65 -27.46
N ALA A 71 5.19 -21.97 -27.39
CA ALA A 71 6.27 -22.67 -26.70
C ALA A 71 7.51 -22.94 -27.58
N LEU A 72 7.56 -22.46 -28.84
CA LEU A 72 8.70 -22.69 -29.74
C LEU A 72 10.07 -22.34 -29.14
N PRO A 73 10.25 -21.18 -28.47
CA PRO A 73 11.55 -20.86 -27.86
C PRO A 73 11.95 -21.86 -26.77
N LEU A 74 10.98 -22.31 -25.99
CA LEU A 74 11.18 -23.30 -24.94
C LEU A 74 11.48 -24.69 -25.53
N LEU A 75 10.76 -25.10 -26.57
CA LEU A 75 11.02 -26.34 -27.32
C LEU A 75 12.44 -26.34 -27.92
N ALA A 76 12.86 -25.22 -28.53
CA ALA A 76 14.22 -25.07 -29.06
C ALA A 76 15.28 -25.17 -27.96
N PHE A 77 15.00 -24.61 -26.77
CA PHE A 77 15.85 -24.76 -25.59
C PHE A 77 15.95 -26.23 -25.13
N THR A 78 14.83 -26.93 -24.99
CA THR A 78 14.79 -28.35 -24.61
C THR A 78 15.54 -29.23 -25.60
N LEU A 79 15.36 -29.01 -26.91
CA LEU A 79 16.09 -29.75 -27.96
C LEU A 79 17.59 -29.52 -27.88
N ARG A 80 18.03 -28.28 -27.61
CA ARG A 80 19.45 -27.98 -27.40
C ARG A 80 20.01 -28.73 -26.19
N GLN A 81 19.27 -28.75 -25.08
CA GLN A 81 19.67 -29.46 -23.86
C GLN A 81 19.74 -30.99 -24.08
N LEU A 82 18.76 -31.57 -24.79
CA LEU A 82 18.80 -32.99 -25.16
C LEU A 82 20.04 -33.34 -26.00
N ALA A 83 20.38 -32.46 -26.94
CA ALA A 83 21.51 -32.61 -27.85
C ALA A 83 22.87 -32.30 -27.21
N GLU A 84 22.90 -31.67 -26.04
CA GLU A 84 24.13 -31.25 -25.38
C GLU A 84 25.01 -32.46 -25.03
N GLY A 85 26.28 -32.39 -25.45
CA GLY A 85 27.25 -33.48 -25.28
C GLY A 85 27.07 -34.68 -26.23
N LEU A 86 26.09 -34.68 -27.14
CA LEU A 86 25.95 -35.72 -28.15
C LEU A 86 26.89 -35.48 -29.35
N PRO A 87 27.58 -36.51 -29.85
CA PRO A 87 28.32 -36.41 -31.10
C PRO A 87 27.37 -36.39 -32.31
N ALA A 88 27.88 -35.97 -33.47
CA ALA A 88 27.16 -36.11 -34.74
C ALA A 88 26.79 -37.58 -34.98
N GLY A 89 25.53 -37.86 -35.32
CA GLY A 89 24.99 -39.22 -35.45
C GLY A 89 24.40 -39.80 -34.16
N GLY A 90 24.49 -39.08 -33.04
CA GLY A 90 23.90 -39.43 -31.75
C GLY A 90 22.36 -39.42 -31.78
N THR A 91 21.76 -40.04 -30.76
CA THR A 91 20.31 -40.19 -30.63
C THR A 91 19.79 -39.39 -29.44
N LEU A 92 18.77 -38.56 -29.67
CA LEU A 92 17.96 -37.96 -28.63
C LEU A 92 16.99 -39.03 -28.12
N THR A 93 17.16 -39.45 -26.86
CA THR A 93 16.41 -40.57 -26.27
C THR A 93 15.29 -40.11 -25.35
N LEU A 94 14.30 -40.97 -25.15
CA LEU A 94 13.23 -40.79 -24.16
C LEU A 94 13.80 -40.72 -22.73
N ASP A 95 14.80 -41.54 -22.42
CA ASP A 95 15.46 -41.52 -21.11
C ASP A 95 16.07 -40.15 -20.80
N ARG A 96 16.83 -39.57 -21.75
CA ARG A 96 17.39 -38.20 -21.59
C ARG A 96 16.29 -37.16 -21.45
N TYR A 97 15.16 -37.34 -22.13
CA TYR A 97 14.01 -36.45 -22.01
C TYR A 97 13.34 -36.53 -20.63
N HIS A 98 13.19 -37.73 -20.08
CA HIS A 98 12.65 -37.94 -18.75
C HIS A 98 13.61 -37.50 -17.65
N ASP A 99 14.92 -37.73 -17.80
CA ASP A 99 15.96 -37.16 -16.93
C ASP A 99 15.94 -35.64 -16.97
N LEU A 100 15.63 -35.06 -18.14
CA LEU A 100 15.38 -33.64 -18.28
C LEU A 100 14.03 -33.19 -17.71
N GLY A 101 13.18 -34.08 -17.18
CA GLY A 101 11.87 -33.71 -16.63
C GLY A 101 10.94 -33.07 -17.66
N GLY A 102 11.13 -33.43 -18.94
CA GLY A 102 10.39 -32.89 -20.07
C GLY A 102 10.71 -31.43 -20.42
N VAL A 103 9.86 -30.83 -21.25
CA VAL A 103 10.04 -29.45 -21.74
C VAL A 103 10.08 -28.43 -20.59
N GLN A 104 9.15 -28.51 -19.64
CA GLN A 104 9.09 -27.60 -18.48
C GLN A 104 10.21 -27.86 -17.47
N GLY A 105 10.58 -29.13 -17.24
CA GLY A 105 11.67 -29.49 -16.32
C GLY A 105 13.03 -29.00 -16.80
N ALA A 106 13.28 -29.01 -18.11
CA ALA A 106 14.49 -28.45 -18.70
C ALA A 106 14.66 -26.96 -18.37
N LEU A 107 13.59 -26.16 -18.51
CA LEU A 107 13.60 -24.75 -18.16
C LEU A 107 13.82 -24.53 -16.66
N SER A 108 13.10 -25.28 -15.83
CA SER A 108 13.20 -25.18 -14.37
C SER A 108 14.62 -25.44 -13.91
N ARG A 109 15.26 -26.54 -14.31
CA ARG A 109 16.65 -26.83 -13.90
C ARG A 109 17.65 -25.78 -14.39
N HIS A 110 17.45 -25.25 -15.59
CA HIS A 110 18.32 -24.20 -16.11
C HIS A 110 18.18 -22.89 -15.33
N ALA A 111 16.95 -22.54 -14.96
CA ALA A 111 16.66 -21.40 -14.09
C ALA A 111 17.17 -21.61 -12.66
N ASP A 112 17.04 -22.81 -12.09
CA ASP A 112 17.58 -23.15 -10.77
C ASP A 112 19.11 -23.03 -10.75
N ALA A 113 19.79 -23.53 -11.78
CA ALA A 113 21.24 -23.39 -11.91
C ALA A 113 21.67 -21.94 -12.10
N ALA A 114 20.86 -21.12 -12.80
CA ALA A 114 21.10 -19.68 -12.93
C ALA A 114 20.93 -18.96 -11.60
N LEU A 115 19.88 -19.30 -10.84
CA LEU A 115 19.59 -18.73 -9.52
C LEU A 115 20.70 -19.05 -8.53
N ALA A 116 21.12 -20.32 -8.43
CA ALA A 116 22.21 -20.74 -7.54
C ALA A 116 23.52 -19.99 -7.84
N GLU A 117 23.86 -19.83 -9.12
CA GLU A 117 25.04 -19.09 -9.53
C GLU A 117 24.89 -17.58 -9.27
N ALA A 118 23.71 -17.01 -9.54
CA ALA A 118 23.43 -15.61 -9.28
C ALA A 118 23.56 -15.26 -7.79
N MET A 119 23.04 -16.11 -6.90
CA MET A 119 23.20 -15.98 -5.45
C MET A 119 24.68 -16.04 -5.04
N ARG A 120 25.43 -17.00 -5.59
CA ARG A 120 26.87 -17.17 -5.30
C ARG A 120 27.71 -15.96 -5.70
N VAL A 121 27.45 -15.36 -6.87
CA VAL A 121 28.26 -14.25 -7.41
C VAL A 121 27.83 -12.88 -6.84
N SER A 122 26.54 -12.69 -6.55
CA SER A 122 26.02 -11.41 -6.03
C SER A 122 26.00 -11.31 -4.50
N GLY A 123 26.00 -12.44 -3.79
CA GLY A 123 25.79 -12.49 -2.34
C GLY A 123 24.34 -12.23 -1.91
N LEU A 124 23.40 -12.12 -2.86
CA LEU A 124 21.98 -11.94 -2.58
C LEU A 124 21.31 -13.26 -2.17
N THR A 125 20.25 -13.13 -1.38
CA THR A 125 19.33 -14.22 -1.06
C THR A 125 18.45 -14.58 -2.26
N GLU A 126 17.86 -15.78 -2.23
CA GLU A 126 16.89 -16.22 -3.25
C GLU A 126 15.74 -15.22 -3.40
N GLY A 127 15.17 -14.74 -2.29
CA GLY A 127 14.06 -13.78 -2.31
C GLY A 127 14.42 -12.44 -2.97
N GLU A 128 15.65 -11.95 -2.79
CA GLU A 128 16.10 -10.70 -3.43
C GLU A 128 16.30 -10.86 -4.94
N VAL A 129 16.83 -11.99 -5.39
CA VAL A 129 16.98 -12.28 -6.83
C VAL A 129 15.62 -12.48 -7.47
N LEU A 130 14.73 -13.28 -6.86
CA LEU A 130 13.37 -13.50 -7.35
C LEU A 130 12.57 -12.19 -7.36
N GLY A 131 12.65 -11.37 -6.31
CA GLY A 131 12.02 -10.05 -6.28
C GLY A 131 12.57 -9.09 -7.34
N GLY A 132 13.83 -9.24 -7.75
CA GLY A 132 14.36 -8.55 -8.92
C GLY A 132 13.76 -9.04 -10.25
N LEU A 133 13.55 -10.35 -10.38
CA LEU A 133 12.95 -10.96 -11.58
C LEU A 133 11.45 -10.66 -11.71
N THR A 134 10.71 -10.51 -10.60
CA THR A 134 9.30 -10.13 -10.66
C THR A 134 9.09 -8.73 -11.24
N ARG A 135 10.08 -7.83 -11.16
CA ARG A 135 10.04 -6.50 -11.82
C ARG A 135 10.02 -6.59 -13.36
N LEU A 136 10.43 -7.73 -13.93
CA LEU A 136 10.39 -7.99 -15.38
C LEU A 136 9.04 -8.55 -15.83
N VAL A 137 8.07 -8.68 -14.92
CA VAL A 137 6.73 -9.20 -15.19
C VAL A 137 5.70 -8.11 -14.88
N THR A 138 4.71 -8.01 -15.75
CA THR A 138 3.51 -7.21 -15.53
C THR A 138 2.27 -8.07 -15.78
N ILE A 139 1.10 -7.55 -15.45
CA ILE A 139 -0.18 -8.18 -15.75
C ILE A 139 -0.88 -7.33 -16.81
N ASP A 140 -1.31 -7.97 -17.89
CA ASP A 140 -2.07 -7.32 -18.97
C ASP A 140 -3.52 -7.05 -18.57
N ASP A 141 -4.27 -6.39 -19.46
CA ASP A 141 -5.65 -5.97 -19.18
C ASP A 141 -6.63 -7.16 -19.04
N VAL A 142 -6.22 -8.37 -19.45
CA VAL A 142 -6.98 -9.63 -19.34
C VAL A 142 -6.51 -10.46 -18.13
N GLY A 143 -5.56 -9.95 -17.35
CA GLY A 143 -5.04 -10.62 -16.17
C GLY A 143 -3.95 -11.66 -16.46
N ARG A 144 -3.43 -11.72 -17.69
CA ARG A 144 -2.34 -12.63 -18.06
C ARG A 144 -0.98 -12.00 -17.75
N ARG A 145 0.00 -12.85 -17.46
CA ARG A 145 1.38 -12.41 -17.21
C ARG A 145 2.01 -11.99 -18.54
N ALA A 146 2.54 -10.79 -18.58
CA ALA A 146 3.24 -10.22 -19.72
C ALA A 146 4.64 -9.77 -19.32
N ARG A 147 5.52 -9.63 -20.32
CA ARG A 147 6.89 -9.17 -20.12
C ARG A 147 6.94 -7.66 -19.97
N ARG A 148 7.74 -7.19 -19.01
CA ARG A 148 8.09 -5.78 -18.82
C ARG A 148 9.56 -5.58 -19.17
N ARG A 149 9.88 -4.40 -19.71
CA ARG A 149 11.27 -3.94 -19.86
C ARG A 149 11.64 -3.09 -18.66
N ILE A 150 12.84 -3.29 -18.12
CA ILE A 150 13.39 -2.45 -17.06
C ILE A 150 14.77 -1.95 -17.47
N THR A 151 15.09 -0.72 -17.08
CA THR A 151 16.41 -0.15 -17.35
C THR A 151 17.42 -0.65 -16.34
N LEU A 152 18.63 -1.01 -16.79
CA LEU A 152 19.66 -1.55 -15.91
C LEU A 152 20.07 -0.57 -14.80
N THR A 153 19.97 0.73 -15.05
CA THR A 153 20.30 1.81 -14.11
C THR A 153 19.36 1.89 -12.91
N SER A 154 18.12 1.37 -12.99
CA SER A 154 17.17 1.35 -11.87
C SER A 154 17.42 0.21 -10.87
N LEU A 155 18.39 -0.67 -11.16
CA LEU A 155 18.71 -1.83 -10.34
C LEU A 155 19.90 -1.55 -9.42
N SER A 156 19.88 -2.14 -8.21
CA SER A 156 21.03 -2.08 -7.31
C SER A 156 22.25 -2.78 -7.91
N PRO A 157 23.49 -2.36 -7.59
CA PRO A 157 24.69 -3.01 -8.12
C PRO A 157 24.75 -4.53 -7.88
N PRO A 158 24.40 -5.07 -6.68
CA PRO A 158 24.36 -6.51 -6.47
C PRO A 158 23.34 -7.22 -7.36
N LEU A 159 22.16 -6.62 -7.56
CA LEU A 159 21.11 -7.19 -8.40
C LEU A 159 21.50 -7.20 -9.88
N ARG A 160 22.22 -6.17 -10.37
CA ARG A 160 22.75 -6.17 -11.74
C ARG A 160 23.72 -7.33 -11.98
N ILE A 161 24.57 -7.64 -10.99
CA ILE A 161 25.50 -8.78 -11.06
C ILE A 161 24.72 -10.09 -11.12
N ALA A 162 23.69 -10.25 -10.28
CA ALA A 162 22.82 -11.41 -10.27
C ALA A 162 22.11 -11.61 -11.62
N LEU A 163 21.46 -10.57 -12.14
CA LEU A 163 20.70 -10.64 -13.40
C LEU A 163 21.59 -10.86 -14.62
N ARG A 164 22.86 -10.43 -14.58
CA ARG A 164 23.82 -10.72 -15.66
C ARG A 164 24.03 -12.23 -15.86
N VAL A 165 24.01 -13.04 -14.80
CA VAL A 165 24.07 -14.51 -14.90
C VAL A 165 22.88 -15.05 -15.73
N PHE A 166 21.69 -14.49 -15.53
CA PHE A 166 20.52 -14.87 -16.31
C PHE A 166 20.60 -14.43 -17.78
N VAL A 167 21.25 -13.29 -18.07
CA VAL A 167 21.54 -12.86 -19.45
C VAL A 167 22.54 -13.80 -20.12
N GLU A 168 23.65 -14.14 -19.45
CA GLU A 168 24.67 -15.06 -19.96
C GLU A 168 24.07 -16.46 -20.24
N ARG A 169 23.15 -16.90 -19.39
CA ARG A 169 22.38 -18.14 -19.55
C ARG A 169 21.18 -18.01 -20.50
N ARG A 170 20.97 -16.85 -21.14
CA ARG A 170 19.88 -16.56 -22.09
C ARG A 170 18.46 -16.71 -21.53
N LEU A 171 18.29 -16.60 -20.22
CA LEU A 171 16.98 -16.51 -19.57
C LEU A 171 16.44 -15.08 -19.61
N LEU A 172 17.34 -14.10 -19.63
CA LEU A 172 17.06 -12.69 -19.88
C LEU A 172 17.67 -12.25 -21.20
N LEU A 173 17.05 -11.27 -21.84
CA LEU A 173 17.60 -10.54 -22.97
C LEU A 173 18.00 -9.16 -22.49
N SER A 174 19.17 -8.71 -22.94
CA SER A 174 19.64 -7.34 -22.77
C SER A 174 19.84 -6.73 -24.14
N ASP A 175 19.40 -5.49 -24.31
CA ASP A 175 19.68 -4.70 -25.51
C ASP A 175 19.82 -3.23 -25.11
N THR A 176 20.38 -2.44 -26.02
CA THR A 176 20.58 -1.01 -25.83
C THR A 176 19.60 -0.27 -26.71
N ASP A 177 18.84 0.66 -26.15
CA ASP A 177 17.98 1.52 -26.96
C ASP A 177 18.78 2.58 -27.74
N HIS A 178 18.06 3.36 -28.54
CA HIS A 178 18.61 4.45 -29.34
C HIS A 178 19.16 5.61 -28.50
N GLU A 179 18.78 5.70 -27.22
CA GLU A 179 19.26 6.70 -26.25
C GLU A 179 20.49 6.21 -25.48
N GLY A 180 20.97 4.98 -25.75
CA GLY A 180 22.13 4.38 -25.09
C GLY A 180 21.82 3.72 -23.75
N LEU A 181 20.55 3.59 -23.36
CA LEU A 181 20.13 2.92 -22.13
C LEU A 181 20.02 1.41 -22.36
N VAL A 182 20.66 0.65 -21.49
CA VAL A 182 20.58 -0.82 -21.50
C VAL A 182 19.31 -1.24 -20.78
N TRP A 183 18.44 -1.97 -21.47
CA TRP A 183 17.22 -2.55 -20.90
C TRP A 183 17.34 -4.07 -20.77
N LEU A 184 16.58 -4.62 -19.82
CA LEU A 184 16.43 -6.07 -19.59
C LEU A 184 14.98 -6.51 -19.76
N THR A 185 14.77 -7.69 -20.34
CA THR A 185 13.45 -8.35 -20.39
C THR A 185 13.59 -9.88 -20.33
N LEU A 186 12.49 -10.59 -20.08
CA LEU A 186 12.47 -12.05 -20.11
C LEU A 186 12.68 -12.57 -21.54
N ALA A 187 13.57 -13.55 -21.71
CA ALA A 187 13.79 -14.19 -23.00
C ALA A 187 12.58 -15.02 -23.45
N HIS A 188 11.86 -15.62 -22.50
CA HIS A 188 10.78 -16.56 -22.77
C HIS A 188 9.54 -16.26 -21.91
N GLU A 189 8.36 -16.21 -22.55
CA GLU A 189 7.07 -16.03 -21.86
C GLU A 189 6.65 -17.24 -21.05
N ALA A 190 7.27 -18.39 -21.28
CA ALA A 190 7.07 -19.58 -20.47
C ALA A 190 7.77 -19.51 -19.10
N LEU A 191 8.78 -18.64 -18.91
CA LEU A 191 9.56 -18.61 -17.66
C LEU A 191 8.73 -18.26 -16.42
N PRO A 192 7.85 -17.23 -16.44
CA PRO A 192 7.03 -16.88 -15.28
C PRO A 192 6.12 -18.01 -14.79
N SER A 193 5.64 -18.88 -15.68
CA SER A 193 4.69 -19.95 -15.36
C SER A 193 5.34 -21.33 -15.24
N GLY A 194 6.45 -21.54 -15.95
CA GLY A 194 7.16 -22.82 -16.04
C GLY A 194 8.22 -23.03 -14.96
N TRP A 195 8.58 -22.00 -14.20
CA TRP A 195 9.56 -22.08 -13.12
C TRP A 195 8.91 -21.75 -11.77
N ARG A 196 8.67 -22.78 -10.95
CA ARG A 196 7.88 -22.68 -9.71
C ARG A 196 8.33 -21.59 -8.72
N PRO A 197 9.63 -21.38 -8.44
CA PRO A 197 10.07 -20.31 -7.54
C PRO A 197 9.61 -18.93 -7.99
N LEU A 198 9.71 -18.63 -9.29
CA LEU A 198 9.26 -17.35 -9.85
C LEU A 198 7.74 -17.28 -9.94
N ASP A 199 7.07 -18.37 -10.30
CA ASP A 199 5.61 -18.47 -10.31
C ASP A 199 5.00 -18.17 -8.92
N ALA A 200 5.57 -18.76 -7.87
CA ALA A 200 5.18 -18.51 -6.49
C ALA A 200 5.44 -17.05 -6.10
N ALA A 201 6.64 -16.52 -6.36
CA ALA A 201 6.97 -15.14 -6.06
C ALA A 201 6.05 -14.13 -6.78
N ILE A 202 5.65 -14.40 -8.03
CA ILE A 202 4.68 -13.57 -8.76
C ILE A 202 3.29 -13.70 -8.16
N THR A 203 2.89 -14.92 -7.80
CA THR A 203 1.57 -15.18 -7.19
C THR A 203 1.41 -14.42 -5.88
N ASP A 204 2.45 -14.38 -5.05
CA ASP A 204 2.46 -13.65 -3.78
C ASP A 204 2.25 -12.14 -3.97
N ILE A 205 2.77 -11.56 -5.06
CA ILE A 205 2.66 -10.13 -5.34
C ILE A 205 1.56 -9.78 -6.36
N THR A 206 0.74 -10.73 -6.78
CA THR A 206 -0.22 -10.53 -7.88
C THR A 206 -1.21 -9.40 -7.58
N LEU A 207 -1.65 -9.27 -6.34
CA LEU A 207 -2.52 -8.15 -5.93
C LEU A 207 -1.79 -6.80 -6.06
N ALA A 208 -0.52 -6.73 -5.68
CA ALA A 208 0.31 -5.54 -5.82
C ALA A 208 0.56 -5.19 -7.29
N LEU A 209 0.80 -6.18 -8.17
CA LEU A 209 0.96 -5.96 -9.62
C LEU A 209 -0.32 -5.37 -10.24
N ARG A 210 -1.51 -5.87 -9.86
CA ARG A 210 -2.80 -5.31 -10.32
C ARG A 210 -3.03 -3.89 -9.81
N ALA A 211 -2.70 -3.63 -8.54
CA ALA A 211 -2.76 -2.29 -7.96
C ALA A 211 -1.83 -1.33 -8.70
N ALA A 212 -0.59 -1.74 -8.97
CA ALA A 212 0.39 -0.97 -9.72
C ALA A 212 -0.12 -0.61 -11.12
N ARG A 213 -0.67 -1.59 -11.85
CA ARG A 213 -1.27 -1.36 -13.18
C ARG A 213 -2.41 -0.35 -13.13
N THR A 214 -3.27 -0.44 -12.11
CA THR A 214 -4.39 0.51 -11.91
C THR A 214 -3.88 1.93 -11.67
N VAL A 215 -2.78 2.08 -10.92
CA VAL A 215 -2.14 3.38 -10.69
C VAL A 215 -1.52 3.91 -11.99
N GLU A 216 -0.81 3.08 -12.75
CA GLU A 216 -0.20 3.47 -14.02
C GLU A 216 -1.25 3.94 -15.03
N GLN A 217 -2.39 3.23 -15.14
CA GLN A 217 -3.51 3.65 -16.00
C GLN A 217 -4.11 4.99 -15.54
N ALA A 218 -4.39 5.16 -14.25
CA ALA A 218 -4.92 6.43 -13.74
C ALA A 218 -3.93 7.58 -13.89
N ALA A 219 -2.63 7.33 -13.78
CA ALA A 219 -1.59 8.32 -14.00
C ALA A 219 -1.49 8.74 -15.48
N ALA A 220 -1.64 7.79 -16.42
CA ALA A 220 -1.70 8.09 -17.84
C ALA A 220 -2.94 8.96 -18.17
N GLU A 221 -4.11 8.59 -17.63
CA GLU A 221 -5.35 9.39 -17.77
C GLU A 221 -5.18 10.80 -17.20
N TRP A 222 -4.68 10.92 -15.96
CA TRP A 222 -4.43 12.21 -15.31
C TRP A 222 -3.45 13.09 -16.10
N THR A 223 -2.39 12.49 -16.65
CA THR A 223 -1.41 13.21 -17.48
C THR A 223 -2.06 13.68 -18.80
N SER A 224 -2.83 12.82 -19.46
CA SER A 224 -3.54 13.16 -20.70
C SER A 224 -4.58 14.28 -20.49
N ALA A 225 -5.18 14.34 -19.30
CA ALA A 225 -6.15 15.36 -18.90
C ALA A 225 -5.51 16.65 -18.36
N GLY A 226 -4.21 16.87 -18.60
CA GLY A 226 -3.50 18.09 -18.19
C GLY A 226 -3.32 18.21 -16.68
N GLN A 227 -3.17 17.09 -15.97
CA GLN A 227 -2.96 17.02 -14.53
C GLN A 227 -4.08 17.62 -13.67
N SER A 228 -5.32 17.59 -14.17
CA SER A 228 -6.50 18.12 -13.45
C SER A 228 -6.72 17.43 -12.09
N GLU A 229 -7.05 18.22 -11.07
CA GLU A 229 -7.34 17.71 -9.73
C GLU A 229 -8.50 16.69 -9.70
N HIS A 230 -9.43 16.76 -10.66
CA HIS A 230 -10.64 15.91 -10.69
C HIS A 230 -10.34 14.42 -10.88
N TYR A 231 -9.18 14.07 -11.45
CA TYR A 231 -8.74 12.69 -11.67
C TYR A 231 -7.99 12.11 -10.46
N LEU A 232 -7.60 12.94 -9.49
CA LEU A 232 -6.94 12.48 -8.27
C LEU A 232 -7.91 11.70 -7.40
N TRP A 233 -7.44 10.61 -6.81
CA TRP A 233 -8.27 9.71 -6.01
C TRP A 233 -8.61 10.24 -4.62
N ASP A 234 -9.66 9.65 -4.02
CA ASP A 234 -10.02 9.87 -2.63
C ASP A 234 -9.05 9.18 -1.65
N ASP A 235 -9.01 9.69 -0.42
CA ASP A 235 -8.15 9.21 0.66
C ASP A 235 -8.31 7.71 0.96
N LYS A 236 -9.56 7.21 0.94
CA LYS A 236 -9.84 5.78 1.15
C LYS A 236 -9.21 4.91 0.06
N ARG A 237 -9.31 5.32 -1.21
CA ARG A 237 -8.77 4.59 -2.35
C ARG A 237 -7.25 4.66 -2.37
N LEU A 238 -6.67 5.83 -2.09
CA LEU A 238 -5.23 6.01 -1.96
C LEU A 238 -4.67 5.09 -0.86
N THR A 239 -5.24 5.12 0.34
CA THR A 239 -4.77 4.31 1.48
C THR A 239 -4.86 2.81 1.20
N ALA A 240 -5.97 2.35 0.63
CA ALA A 240 -6.13 0.94 0.25
C ALA A 240 -5.16 0.50 -0.85
N THR A 241 -4.81 1.40 -1.78
CA THR A 241 -3.85 1.09 -2.84
C THR A 241 -2.42 1.06 -2.29
N LEU A 242 -2.04 2.03 -1.45
CA LEU A 242 -0.73 2.07 -0.82
C LEU A 242 -0.49 0.86 0.08
N SER A 243 -1.51 0.38 0.81
CA SER A 243 -1.39 -0.86 1.60
C SER A 243 -1.20 -2.09 0.72
N THR A 244 -1.92 -2.17 -0.40
CA THR A 244 -1.77 -3.27 -1.37
C THR A 244 -0.39 -3.28 -2.02
N LEU A 245 0.22 -2.11 -2.24
CA LEU A 245 1.59 -1.97 -2.75
C LEU A 245 2.67 -2.15 -1.66
N GLY A 246 2.27 -2.37 -0.41
CA GLY A 246 3.14 -2.42 0.77
C GLY A 246 3.91 -1.12 1.02
N MET A 247 3.35 0.01 0.57
CA MET A 247 3.88 1.36 0.79
C MET A 247 3.32 2.01 2.06
N THR A 248 2.70 1.25 2.97
CA THR A 248 2.16 1.79 4.23
C THR A 248 3.28 2.26 5.15
N SER A 249 3.39 3.58 5.27
CA SER A 249 4.16 4.26 6.29
C SER A 249 3.44 4.14 7.64
N ASP A 250 3.90 3.22 8.48
CA ASP A 250 3.80 3.44 9.92
C ASP A 250 4.84 4.50 10.29
N SER A 251 4.41 5.76 10.30
CA SER A 251 5.04 6.85 11.07
C SER A 251 6.50 7.23 10.78
N THR A 252 7.13 6.77 9.69
CA THR A 252 8.48 7.22 9.29
C THR A 252 8.48 7.92 7.92
N PRO A 253 9.16 9.09 7.79
CA PRO A 253 9.28 9.85 6.55
C PRO A 253 10.07 9.17 5.42
N TYR A 254 10.66 8.00 5.65
CA TYR A 254 11.36 7.20 4.65
C TYR A 254 10.86 5.76 4.75
N PRO A 255 10.21 5.21 3.71
CA PRO A 255 9.98 3.77 3.65
C PRO A 255 11.34 3.07 3.54
N THR A 256 11.77 2.41 4.61
CA THR A 256 12.99 1.59 4.63
C THR A 256 12.82 0.31 3.79
N THR A 257 11.57 -0.08 3.51
CA THR A 257 11.25 -1.23 2.68
C THR A 257 11.09 -0.78 1.22
N PRO A 258 11.85 -1.34 0.28
CA PRO A 258 11.60 -1.10 -1.14
C PRO A 258 10.16 -1.55 -1.47
N PRO A 259 9.46 -0.83 -2.36
CA PRO A 259 8.09 -1.18 -2.72
C PRO A 259 8.05 -2.58 -3.35
N LEU A 260 6.97 -3.32 -3.10
CA LEU A 260 6.78 -4.68 -3.66
C LEU A 260 6.77 -4.69 -5.19
N VAL A 261 6.35 -3.58 -5.79
CA VAL A 261 6.32 -3.37 -7.24
C VAL A 261 6.87 -1.98 -7.53
N GLU A 262 7.75 -1.88 -8.52
CA GLU A 262 8.28 -0.61 -8.99
C GLU A 262 7.26 0.07 -9.91
N LEU A 263 6.94 1.33 -9.61
CA LEU A 263 6.02 2.15 -10.39
C LEU A 263 6.79 3.05 -11.34
N ASP A 264 6.18 3.31 -12.50
CA ASP A 264 6.67 4.34 -13.43
C ASP A 264 6.70 5.74 -12.77
N GLU A 265 7.50 6.65 -13.34
CA GLU A 265 7.62 8.02 -12.90
C GLU A 265 6.28 8.76 -12.88
N GLN A 266 5.46 8.58 -13.91
CA GLN A 266 4.14 9.19 -13.98
C GLN A 266 3.23 8.66 -12.85
N ALA A 267 3.27 7.36 -12.58
CA ALA A 267 2.54 6.73 -11.50
C ALA A 267 2.98 7.24 -10.12
N ARG A 268 4.28 7.43 -9.89
CA ARG A 268 4.80 8.04 -8.66
C ARG A 268 4.35 9.49 -8.50
N ALA A 269 4.40 10.28 -9.57
CA ALA A 269 3.94 11.68 -9.56
C ALA A 269 2.44 11.78 -9.25
N PHE A 270 1.62 10.90 -9.84
CA PHE A 270 0.18 10.82 -9.59
C PHE A 270 -0.13 10.47 -8.11
N LEU A 271 0.55 9.47 -7.54
CA LEU A 271 0.37 9.12 -6.13
C LEU A 271 0.79 10.26 -5.19
N ALA A 272 1.89 10.95 -5.51
CA ALA A 272 2.35 12.10 -4.73
C ALA A 272 1.34 13.26 -4.78
N ALA A 273 0.81 13.59 -5.96
CA ALA A 273 -0.22 14.62 -6.13
C ALA A 273 -1.52 14.26 -5.38
N THR A 274 -1.94 13.00 -5.46
CA THR A 274 -3.11 12.50 -4.73
C THR A 274 -2.90 12.61 -3.22
N ALA A 275 -1.74 12.18 -2.71
CA ALA A 275 -1.38 12.28 -1.29
C ALA A 275 -1.32 13.72 -0.79
N GLN A 276 -0.77 14.64 -1.60
CA GLN A 276 -0.73 16.06 -1.25
C GLN A 276 -2.14 16.66 -1.15
N ARG A 277 -3.05 16.30 -2.06
CA ARG A 277 -4.45 16.74 -2.03
C ARG A 277 -5.18 16.21 -0.80
N THR A 278 -5.02 14.92 -0.47
CA THR A 278 -5.70 14.33 0.70
C THR A 278 -5.18 14.92 2.01
N GLN A 279 -3.88 15.18 2.12
CA GLN A 279 -3.33 15.88 3.29
C GLN A 279 -3.89 17.30 3.42
N ALA A 280 -4.00 18.04 2.31
CA ALA A 280 -4.54 19.40 2.32
C ALA A 280 -6.03 19.44 2.71
N THR A 281 -6.84 18.49 2.24
CA THR A 281 -8.27 18.39 2.62
C THR A 281 -8.43 17.99 4.08
N GLN A 282 -7.65 17.02 4.58
CA GLN A 282 -7.68 16.60 5.98
C GLN A 282 -7.31 17.75 6.94
N LEU A 283 -6.29 18.56 6.62
CA LEU A 283 -5.93 19.73 7.43
C LEU A 283 -7.04 20.78 7.46
N ARG A 284 -7.75 20.98 6.33
CA ARG A 284 -8.89 21.91 6.25
C ARG A 284 -10.07 21.41 7.09
N GLU A 285 -10.39 20.13 7.03
CA GLU A 285 -11.46 19.54 7.84
C GLU A 285 -11.16 19.56 9.34
N ARG A 286 -9.93 19.21 9.74
CA ARG A 286 -9.49 19.32 11.13
C ARG A 286 -9.65 20.75 11.65
N ARG A 287 -9.23 21.75 10.89
CA ARG A 287 -9.41 23.18 11.24
C ARG A 287 -10.88 23.59 11.31
N ARG A 288 -11.75 23.07 10.44
CA ARG A 288 -13.19 23.35 10.50
C ARG A 288 -13.82 22.74 11.75
N ARG A 289 -13.53 21.47 12.05
CA ARG A 289 -14.04 20.77 13.24
C ARG A 289 -13.59 21.43 14.54
N THR A 290 -12.32 21.84 14.64
CA THR A 290 -11.84 22.55 15.83
C THR A 290 -12.51 23.91 15.97
N ARG A 291 -12.67 24.67 14.87
CA ARG A 291 -13.40 25.94 14.89
C ARG A 291 -14.86 25.78 15.32
N THR A 292 -15.59 24.82 14.76
CA THR A 292 -16.99 24.58 15.13
C THR A 292 -17.13 24.20 16.60
N LEU A 293 -16.24 23.35 17.12
CA LEU A 293 -16.23 22.98 18.53
C LEU A 293 -15.89 24.19 19.42
N THR A 294 -14.90 25.02 19.05
CA THR A 294 -14.58 26.23 19.84
C THR A 294 -15.72 27.24 19.86
N VAL A 295 -16.45 27.42 18.75
CA VAL A 295 -17.60 28.32 18.67
C VAL A 295 -18.78 27.80 19.49
N LEU A 296 -19.09 26.50 19.41
CA LEU A 296 -20.13 25.87 20.22
C LEU A 296 -19.82 25.98 21.72
N SER A 297 -18.57 25.72 22.12
CA SER A 297 -18.13 25.87 23.51
C SER A 297 -18.23 27.34 23.98
N ALA A 298 -17.84 28.30 23.14
CA ALA A 298 -17.97 29.72 23.48
C ALA A 298 -19.44 30.16 23.62
N LEU A 299 -20.33 29.70 22.74
CA LEU A 299 -21.77 29.96 22.83
C LEU A 299 -22.39 29.35 24.09
N LEU A 300 -22.00 28.13 24.46
CA LEU A 300 -22.44 27.48 25.69
C LEU A 300 -22.02 28.30 26.92
N VAL A 301 -20.76 28.74 26.98
CA VAL A 301 -20.26 29.57 28.08
C VAL A 301 -21.02 30.91 28.15
N LEU A 302 -21.27 31.56 27.01
CA LEU A 302 -22.04 32.79 26.95
C LEU A 302 -23.49 32.59 27.45
N ALA A 303 -24.12 31.48 27.07
CA ALA A 303 -25.47 31.13 27.51
C ALA A 303 -25.53 30.89 29.03
N LEU A 304 -24.53 30.21 29.61
CA LEU A 304 -24.41 30.02 31.05
C LEU A 304 -24.19 31.34 31.80
N ILE A 305 -23.36 32.23 31.25
CA ILE A 305 -23.17 33.59 31.81
C ILE A 305 -24.48 34.37 31.77
N ALA A 306 -25.20 34.38 30.64
CA ALA A 306 -26.50 35.04 30.54
C ALA A 306 -27.53 34.46 31.52
N ALA A 307 -27.59 33.13 31.67
CA ALA A 307 -28.47 32.46 32.62
C ALA A 307 -28.12 32.82 34.08
N SER A 308 -26.84 32.83 34.44
CA SER A 308 -26.40 33.23 35.78
C SER A 308 -26.70 34.71 36.09
N VAL A 309 -26.51 35.61 35.12
CA VAL A 309 -26.88 37.03 35.26
C VAL A 309 -28.39 37.19 35.44
N ALA A 310 -29.21 36.44 34.68
CA ALA A 310 -30.66 36.48 34.80
C ALA A 310 -31.14 36.01 36.19
N VAL A 311 -30.58 34.92 36.71
CA VAL A 311 -30.88 34.43 38.07
C VAL A 311 -30.48 35.46 39.13
N TRP A 312 -29.32 36.10 38.97
CA TRP A 312 -28.86 37.13 39.90
C TRP A 312 -29.74 38.39 39.87
N GLN A 313 -30.19 38.82 38.69
CA GLN A 313 -31.12 39.94 38.53
C GLN A 313 -32.47 39.64 39.19
N GLN A 314 -32.98 38.42 39.02
CA GLN A 314 -34.23 37.99 39.64
C GLN A 314 -34.15 37.93 41.17
N GLN A 315 -33.02 37.48 41.72
CA GLN A 315 -32.78 37.48 43.18
C GLN A 315 -32.72 38.91 43.74
N ARG A 316 -32.07 39.84 43.02
CA ARG A 316 -32.05 41.27 43.40
C ARG A 316 -33.45 41.89 43.41
N ALA A 317 -34.25 41.63 42.37
CA ALA A 317 -35.63 42.10 42.30
C ALA A 317 -36.49 41.52 43.45
N SER A 318 -36.33 40.23 43.75
CA SER A 318 -37.00 39.56 44.86
C SER A 318 -36.62 40.16 46.22
N GLY A 319 -35.35 40.49 46.42
CA GLY A 319 -34.85 41.11 47.65
C GLY A 319 -35.48 42.48 47.90
N ALA A 320 -35.59 43.30 46.86
CA ALA A 320 -36.24 44.61 46.93
C ALA A 320 -37.73 44.49 47.34
N GLN A 321 -38.44 43.49 46.80
CA GLN A 321 -39.85 43.26 47.12
C GLN A 321 -40.07 42.77 48.56
N ARG A 322 -39.20 41.88 49.06
CA ARG A 322 -39.25 41.43 50.47
C ARG A 322 -38.99 42.58 51.44
N LEU A 323 -38.02 43.45 51.13
CA LEU A 323 -37.74 44.65 51.92
C LEU A 323 -38.91 45.65 51.93
N ALA A 324 -39.61 45.81 50.81
CA ALA A 324 -40.79 46.68 50.73
C ALA A 324 -41.97 46.13 51.55
N ILE A 325 -42.23 44.82 51.48
CA ILE A 325 -43.28 44.16 52.28
C ILE A 325 -42.96 44.26 53.77
N ALA A 326 -41.71 44.00 54.18
CA ALA A 326 -41.29 44.11 55.57
C ALA A 326 -41.45 45.54 56.12
N ARG A 327 -41.08 46.56 55.33
CA ARG A 327 -41.30 47.97 55.70
C ARG A 327 -42.78 48.32 55.81
N GLY A 328 -43.62 47.79 54.92
CA GLY A 328 -45.07 47.97 54.96
C GLY A 328 -45.69 47.38 56.24
N MET A 329 -45.27 46.17 56.62
CA MET A 329 -45.74 45.51 57.84
C MET A 329 -45.28 46.23 59.11
N VAL A 330 -44.04 46.74 59.16
CA VAL A 330 -43.57 47.55 60.31
C VAL A 330 -44.34 48.88 60.40
N ALA A 331 -44.55 49.57 59.28
CA ALA A 331 -45.34 50.81 59.25
C ALA A 331 -46.83 50.62 59.61
N GLN A 332 -47.35 49.40 59.44
CA GLN A 332 -48.70 49.03 59.85
C GLN A 332 -48.74 48.64 61.33
N ALA A 333 -47.72 47.94 61.84
CA ALA A 333 -47.57 47.64 63.26
C ALA A 333 -47.42 48.91 64.10
N ASP A 334 -46.66 49.91 63.64
CA ASP A 334 -46.52 51.20 64.33
C ASP A 334 -47.84 52.00 64.37
N ARG A 335 -48.71 51.88 63.36
CA ARG A 335 -50.03 52.53 63.35
C ARG A 335 -51.05 51.88 64.30
N ILE A 336 -50.95 50.57 64.53
CA ILE A 336 -51.87 49.81 65.40
C ILE A 336 -51.39 49.81 66.86
N ARG A 337 -50.12 50.18 67.10
CA ARG A 337 -49.48 50.21 68.42
C ARG A 337 -50.24 50.99 69.48
N ASP A 338 -50.93 52.06 69.08
CA ASP A 338 -51.70 52.92 69.99
C ASP A 338 -53.11 52.40 70.27
N GLN A 339 -53.61 51.43 69.50
CA GLN A 339 -54.98 50.90 69.62
C GLN A 339 -55.01 49.49 70.23
N ASP A 340 -54.03 48.62 69.95
CA ASP A 340 -54.01 47.26 70.49
C ASP A 340 -52.57 46.71 70.66
N PRO A 341 -51.94 46.91 71.84
CA PRO A 341 -50.51 46.65 72.04
C PRO A 341 -50.13 45.17 71.96
N ARG A 342 -51.07 44.24 72.13
CA ARG A 342 -50.81 42.79 72.01
C ARG A 342 -50.71 42.32 70.55
N LEU A 343 -51.48 42.91 69.64
CA LEU A 343 -51.47 42.57 68.22
C LEU A 343 -50.21 43.11 67.52
N ALA A 344 -49.76 44.30 67.92
CA ALA A 344 -48.52 44.91 67.42
C ALA A 344 -47.27 44.08 67.77
N LEU A 345 -47.25 43.47 68.96
CA LEU A 345 -46.17 42.55 69.37
C LEU A 345 -46.16 41.26 68.55
N GLN A 346 -47.32 40.71 68.16
CA GLN A 346 -47.38 39.52 67.30
C GLN A 346 -46.87 39.81 65.88
N LEU A 347 -47.18 40.98 65.31
CA LEU A 347 -46.68 41.41 64.00
C LEU A 347 -45.17 41.73 64.03
N GLY A 348 -44.66 42.28 65.15
CA GLY A 348 -43.23 42.53 65.34
C GLY A 348 -42.39 41.25 65.50
N VAL A 349 -42.92 40.23 66.19
CA VAL A 349 -42.22 38.96 66.45
C VAL A 349 -42.32 37.97 65.28
N GLY A 350 -43.33 38.06 64.41
CA GLY A 350 -43.39 37.28 63.15
C GLY A 350 -42.45 37.79 62.04
N CYS A 351 -41.92 39.02 62.18
CA CYS A 351 -41.05 39.66 61.20
C CYS A 351 -39.69 38.94 60.94
N PRO A 352 -38.98 38.38 61.94
CA PRO A 352 -37.75 37.61 61.70
C PRO A 352 -37.97 36.29 60.94
N GLU A 353 -39.17 35.71 60.94
CA GLU A 353 -39.44 34.42 60.28
C GLU A 353 -39.61 34.56 58.75
N VAL A 354 -40.09 35.73 58.29
CA VAL A 354 -40.22 36.07 56.86
C VAL A 354 -38.89 36.51 56.23
N LEU A 355 -37.94 37.00 57.03
CA LEU A 355 -36.65 37.49 56.56
C LEU A 355 -35.60 36.38 56.30
N GLY A 356 -35.89 35.14 56.69
CA GLY A 356 -34.94 34.04 56.63
C GLY A 356 -33.74 34.27 57.58
N PRO A 357 -32.98 33.20 57.90
CA PRO A 357 -31.88 33.32 58.85
C PRO A 357 -30.84 34.32 58.35
N ARG A 358 -30.58 35.37 59.14
CA ARG A 358 -29.42 36.25 58.94
C ARG A 358 -28.14 35.40 59.09
N PRO A 359 -27.20 35.43 58.13
CA PRO A 359 -25.87 34.97 58.43
C PRO A 359 -25.25 36.04 59.32
N ASP A 360 -24.86 35.68 60.54
CA ASP A 360 -23.61 36.17 61.15
C ASP A 360 -23.49 35.66 62.58
N ARG A 361 -22.46 34.83 62.82
CA ARG A 361 -21.48 34.91 63.92
C ARG A 361 -20.81 33.54 64.13
N VAL A 362 -19.70 33.32 63.43
CA VAL A 362 -18.67 32.37 63.90
C VAL A 362 -17.88 33.12 64.97
N VAL A 363 -18.19 32.81 66.24
CA VAL A 363 -17.40 33.23 67.39
C VAL A 363 -16.13 32.39 67.44
N SER A 364 -15.01 33.09 67.47
CA SER A 364 -13.68 32.57 67.74
C SER A 364 -13.55 32.10 69.20
N GLU A 365 -13.19 30.84 69.42
CA GLU A 365 -12.61 30.40 70.69
C GLU A 365 -11.33 29.59 70.45
N ARG A 366 -10.19 30.25 70.71
CA ARG A 366 -8.90 29.58 70.92
C ARG A 366 -8.87 29.05 72.36
N ARG A 367 -8.59 27.76 72.53
CA ARG A 367 -7.90 27.25 73.73
C ARG A 367 -6.64 26.50 73.31
N HIS A 368 -5.53 26.93 73.91
CA HIS A 368 -4.17 26.42 73.73
C HIS A 368 -3.74 25.77 75.06
N ARG A 369 -3.29 24.52 75.03
CA ARG A 369 -2.24 23.90 75.88
C ARG A 369 -2.09 22.43 75.44
N LYS A 370 -1.08 22.09 74.63
CA LYS A 370 0.28 21.61 75.00
C LYS A 370 0.27 20.35 75.90
N CYS A 371 0.78 19.22 75.38
CA CYS A 371 2.06 18.62 75.78
C CYS A 371 2.31 17.24 75.11
N LEU A 372 3.59 17.01 74.76
CA LEU A 372 4.32 15.73 74.57
C LEU A 372 3.87 14.85 73.38
N GLY A 373 4.72 14.35 72.47
CA GLY A 373 6.17 14.16 72.49
C GLY A 373 6.51 12.67 72.38
N SER A 374 6.86 12.21 71.16
CA SER A 374 7.74 11.06 70.83
C SER A 374 7.34 9.63 71.26
N ILE A 375 7.97 8.65 70.60
CA ILE A 375 7.87 7.16 70.70
C ILE A 375 6.78 6.59 69.79
N GLY A 376 7.03 5.67 68.86
CA GLY A 376 8.20 4.88 68.51
C GLY A 376 7.72 3.59 67.80
N SER A 377 8.57 3.05 66.91
CA SER A 377 8.69 1.63 66.48
C SER A 377 7.42 0.83 66.15
N SER A 378 7.23 0.33 64.93
CA SER A 378 7.88 -0.87 64.36
C SER A 378 7.68 -2.17 65.16
N VAL A 379 7.49 -3.25 64.38
CA VAL A 379 7.50 -4.70 64.73
C VAL A 379 6.10 -5.18 65.19
N SER A 380 5.48 -6.23 64.62
CA SER A 380 5.97 -7.60 64.32
C SER A 380 4.97 -8.27 63.35
N SER A 381 5.39 -8.97 62.29
CA SER A 381 5.94 -10.34 62.24
C SER A 381 4.88 -11.40 61.91
N PHE A 382 5.10 -12.14 60.83
CA PHE A 382 5.07 -13.61 60.66
C PHE A 382 4.90 -13.90 59.16
N GLY A 383 5.71 -14.67 58.44
CA GLY A 383 6.85 -15.52 58.77
C GLY A 383 6.97 -16.63 57.70
N THR A 384 8.21 -17.05 57.41
CA THR A 384 8.64 -18.32 56.76
C THR A 384 8.36 -18.50 55.25
N LYS A 385 9.23 -19.03 54.39
CA LYS A 385 10.62 -19.55 54.43
C LYS A 385 11.12 -19.69 52.96
N PRO A 386 12.42 -19.93 52.71
CA PRO A 386 13.10 -19.80 51.41
C PRO A 386 13.31 -21.15 50.69
N PHE A 387 13.69 -21.12 49.41
CA PHE A 387 14.60 -22.12 48.81
C PHE A 387 15.22 -21.61 47.49
N ASP A 388 16.52 -21.86 47.35
CA ASP A 388 17.40 -21.59 46.19
C ASP A 388 17.00 -22.36 44.93
N SER A 389 17.24 -21.75 43.76
CA SER A 389 18.09 -22.28 42.65
C SER A 389 18.21 -21.24 41.54
#